data_AF-A0A254T9G1-F1
#
_entry.id   AF-A0A254T9G1-F1
#
_cell.length_a   1.000
_cell.length_b   1.000
_cell.length_c   1.000
_cell.angle_alpha   90.00
_cell.angle_beta   90.00
_cell.angle_gamma   90.00
#
_symmetry.space_group_name_H-M   'P 1'
#
loop_
_entity.id
_entity.type
_entity.pdbx_description
1 polymer ?
#
loop_
_entity_poly.entity_id
_entity_poly.type
_entity_poly.pdbx_seq_one_letter_code
_entity_poly.pdbx_strand_id
1 'polypeptide(L)'
;MSVNAVERLCFETAGHYEAAASELGEDHLAHVFSALADERQRLAGDLAVQIRALDDLPQQPDPDREAMSHMLSGIKALLSRDMRGTLVADCERGEEALLSALHAALRQDLPEEMQEVLRRILAHAESAQRELSAIH
;
A
#
# COMPACT_ATOMS: atom_id res chain seq x y z
N MET A 1 2.79 15.80 -8.76
CA MET A 1 2.60 15.08 -7.48
C MET A 1 3.95 14.46 -7.13
N SER A 2 4.50 14.70 -5.94
CA SER A 2 5.88 14.29 -5.61
C SER A 2 6.00 12.79 -5.32
N VAL A 3 7.21 12.25 -5.43
CA VAL A 3 7.53 10.85 -5.07
C VAL A 3 7.19 10.55 -3.60
N ASN A 4 7.33 11.53 -2.70
CA ASN A 4 6.91 11.42 -1.30
C ASN A 4 5.41 11.15 -1.14
N ALA A 5 4.57 11.66 -2.06
CA ALA A 5 3.15 11.37 -2.04
C ALA A 5 2.87 9.90 -2.39
N VAL A 6 3.66 9.32 -3.29
CA VAL A 6 3.59 7.89 -3.65
C VAL A 6 4.00 7.04 -2.46
N GLU A 7 5.09 7.38 -1.77
CA GLU A 7 5.53 6.66 -0.57
C GLU A 7 4.43 6.64 0.51
N ARG A 8 3.91 7.82 0.86
CA ARG A 8 2.83 7.96 1.84
C ARG A 8 1.61 7.12 1.46
N LEU A 9 1.19 7.16 0.19
CA LEU A 9 0.06 6.38 -0.29
C LEU A 9 0.33 4.87 -0.26
N CYS A 10 1.56 4.41 -0.49
CA CYS A 10 1.89 2.99 -0.34
C CYS A 10 1.71 2.52 1.11
N PHE A 11 2.15 3.33 2.08
CA PHE A 11 1.95 2.99 3.50
C PHE A 11 0.47 3.03 3.90
N GLU A 12 -0.26 4.02 3.40
CA GLU A 12 -1.71 4.15 3.63
C GLU A 12 -2.48 2.94 3.07
N THR A 13 -2.22 2.54 1.82
CA THR A 13 -2.90 1.38 1.23
C THR A 13 -2.48 0.06 1.86
N ALA A 14 -1.22 -0.08 2.27
CA ALA A 14 -0.79 -1.23 3.08
C ALA A 14 -1.59 -1.33 4.40
N GLY A 15 -1.75 -0.21 5.11
CA GLY A 15 -2.55 -0.18 6.34
C GLY A 15 -4.03 -0.50 6.12
N HIS A 16 -4.62 -0.05 5.00
CA HIS A 16 -5.98 -0.43 4.63
C HIS A 16 -6.12 -1.95 4.42
N TYR A 17 -5.15 -2.58 3.77
CA TYR A 17 -5.12 -4.02 3.60
C TYR A 17 -4.96 -4.78 4.92
N GLU A 18 -4.08 -4.33 5.82
CA GLU A 18 -3.93 -4.95 7.14
C GLU A 18 -5.20 -4.84 7.97
N ALA A 19 -5.86 -3.68 7.94
CA ALA A 19 -7.14 -3.48 8.61
C ALA A 19 -8.21 -4.41 8.01
N ALA A 20 -8.32 -4.49 6.68
CA ALA A 20 -9.27 -5.37 6.02
C ALA A 20 -9.02 -6.85 6.35
N ALA A 21 -7.76 -7.29 6.35
CA ALA A 21 -7.38 -8.65 6.73
C ALA A 21 -7.75 -8.97 8.18
N SER A 22 -7.49 -8.04 9.10
CA SER A 22 -7.81 -8.19 10.52
C SER A 22 -9.31 -8.33 10.77
N GLU A 23 -10.11 -7.49 10.11
CA GLU A 23 -11.56 -7.53 10.23
C GLU A 23 -12.09 -8.86 9.67
N LEU A 24 -11.59 -9.32 8.52
CA LEU A 24 -12.07 -10.53 7.85
C LEU A 24 -11.69 -11.86 8.53
N GLY A 25 -10.67 -11.88 9.38
CA GLY A 25 -10.31 -13.06 10.17
C GLY A 25 -9.84 -14.25 9.33
N GLU A 26 -10.55 -15.39 9.37
CA GLU A 26 -10.18 -16.63 8.64
C GLU A 26 -10.78 -16.70 7.21
N ASP A 27 -11.34 -15.60 6.71
CA ASP A 27 -11.79 -15.52 5.33
C ASP A 27 -10.61 -15.65 4.35
N HIS A 28 -10.81 -16.32 3.22
CA HIS A 28 -9.80 -16.40 2.16
C HIS A 28 -9.32 -15.00 1.69
N LEU A 29 -10.21 -14.01 1.70
CA LEU A 29 -9.85 -12.63 1.39
C LEU A 29 -8.90 -12.01 2.40
N ALA A 30 -8.91 -12.44 3.67
CA ALA A 30 -7.95 -11.95 4.65
C ALA A 30 -6.52 -12.31 4.22
N HIS A 31 -6.31 -13.52 3.68
CA HIS A 31 -5.01 -13.92 3.14
C HIS A 31 -4.58 -13.08 1.93
N VAL A 32 -5.51 -12.74 1.04
CA VAL A 32 -5.25 -11.86 -0.11
C VAL A 32 -4.81 -10.49 0.38
N PHE A 33 -5.57 -9.90 1.30
CA PHE A 33 -5.23 -8.60 1.86
C PHE A 33 -3.90 -8.60 2.62
N SER A 34 -3.60 -9.62 3.43
CA SER A 34 -2.30 -9.74 4.09
C SER A 34 -1.14 -9.81 3.08
N ALA A 35 -1.29 -10.58 2.00
CA ALA A 35 -0.25 -10.69 0.98
C ALA A 35 -0.02 -9.34 0.25
N LEU A 36 -1.10 -8.61 -0.05
CA LEU A 36 -1.04 -7.28 -0.65
C LEU A 36 -0.39 -6.25 0.30
N ALA A 37 -0.69 -6.31 1.59
CA ALA A 37 -0.07 -5.47 2.61
C ALA A 37 1.45 -5.68 2.66
N ASP A 38 1.88 -6.94 2.82
CA ASP A 38 3.29 -7.31 2.95
C ASP A 38 4.13 -6.85 1.75
N GLU A 39 3.63 -7.07 0.53
CA GLU A 39 4.33 -6.65 -0.67
C GLU A 39 4.34 -5.13 -0.84
N ARG A 40 3.22 -4.46 -0.52
CA ARG A 40 3.16 -3.00 -0.54
C ARG A 40 4.16 -2.37 0.44
N GLN A 41 4.29 -2.92 1.64
CA GLN A 41 5.27 -2.45 2.64
C GLN A 41 6.70 -2.62 2.16
N ARG A 42 7.05 -3.77 1.55
CA ARG A 42 8.38 -3.97 0.97
C ARG A 42 8.69 -2.93 -0.10
N LEU A 43 7.75 -2.70 -1.01
CA LEU A 43 7.91 -1.72 -2.09
C LEU A 43 8.01 -0.27 -1.58
N ALA A 44 7.24 0.10 -0.54
CA ALA A 44 7.36 1.39 0.13
C ALA A 44 8.72 1.54 0.85
N GLY A 45 9.21 0.43 1.40
CA GLY A 45 10.55 0.28 1.94
C GLY A 45 11.62 0.67 0.93
N ASP A 46 11.62 -0.01 -0.22
CA ASP A 46 12.51 0.23 -1.37
C ASP A 46 12.43 1.69 -1.84
N LEU A 47 11.22 2.24 -1.98
CA LEU A 47 11.01 3.59 -2.47
C LEU A 47 11.67 4.64 -1.57
N ALA A 48 11.57 4.50 -0.25
CA ALA A 48 12.18 5.51 0.62
C ALA A 48 13.68 5.37 0.78
N VAL A 49 14.24 4.17 0.58
CA VAL A 49 15.69 4.05 0.43
C VAL A 49 16.14 4.93 -0.73
N GLN A 50 15.41 4.90 -1.86
CA GLN A 50 15.69 5.74 -3.01
C GLN A 50 15.45 7.24 -2.73
N ILE A 51 14.37 7.61 -2.04
CA ILE A 51 14.10 9.01 -1.66
C ILE A 51 15.23 9.54 -0.78
N ARG A 52 15.66 8.78 0.23
CA ARG A 52 16.75 9.15 1.14
C ARG A 52 18.09 9.27 0.43
N ALA A 53 18.38 8.37 -0.50
CA ALA A 53 19.61 8.43 -1.30
C ALA A 53 19.69 9.70 -2.16
N LEU A 54 18.54 10.26 -2.58
CA LEU A 54 18.48 11.51 -3.34
C LEU A 54 18.53 12.77 -2.48
N ASP A 55 18.14 12.68 -1.21
CA ASP A 55 18.09 13.82 -0.28
C ASP A 55 19.43 14.05 0.48
N ASP A 56 20.45 13.24 0.21
CA ASP A 56 21.84 13.31 0.74
C ASP A 56 21.95 13.43 2.28
N LEU A 57 20.88 13.08 3.00
CA LEU A 57 20.77 13.27 4.45
C LEU A 57 20.95 11.93 5.17
N PRO A 58 22.05 11.73 5.94
CA PRO A 58 22.15 10.62 6.85
C PRO A 58 21.24 10.93 8.05
N GLN A 59 20.07 10.32 8.11
CA GLN A 59 19.23 10.34 9.30
C GLN A 59 18.89 8.90 9.69
N GLN A 60 18.87 8.69 11.01
CA GLN A 60 18.69 7.41 11.70
C GLN A 60 17.50 6.61 11.16
N PRO A 61 17.47 5.28 11.35
CA PRO A 61 16.27 4.49 11.05
C PRO A 61 15.04 5.14 11.69
N ASP A 62 14.10 5.60 10.87
CA ASP A 62 12.84 6.20 11.32
C ASP A 62 12.11 5.19 12.23
N PRO A 63 11.96 5.47 13.54
CA PRO A 63 11.20 4.61 14.44
C PRO A 63 9.70 4.57 14.07
N ASP A 64 9.22 5.52 13.26
CA ASP A 64 7.85 5.51 12.73
C ASP A 64 7.58 4.35 11.76
N ARG A 65 8.61 3.81 11.09
CA ARG A 65 8.45 2.61 10.23
C ARG A 65 8.27 1.32 11.02
N GLU A 66 8.88 1.21 12.20
CA GLU A 66 8.69 0.03 13.06
C GLU A 66 7.34 0.08 13.79
N ALA A 67 6.77 1.27 13.99
CA ALA A 67 5.52 1.48 14.72
C ALA A 67 4.23 1.19 13.94
N MET A 68 4.28 1.06 12.60
CA MET A 68 3.07 0.76 11.82
C MET A 68 2.58 -0.69 11.98
N SER A 69 3.38 -1.58 12.58
CA SER A 69 3.06 -3.02 12.67
C SER A 69 2.07 -3.42 13.79
N HIS A 70 1.64 -2.51 14.69
CA HIS A 70 0.86 -2.95 15.85
C HIS A 70 -0.25 -1.97 16.28
N MET A 71 -1.39 -2.01 15.59
CA MET A 71 -2.68 -1.70 16.23
C MET A 71 -3.83 -2.44 15.52
N LEU A 72 -3.97 -3.74 15.81
CA LEU A 72 -5.17 -4.51 15.46
C LEU A 72 -5.82 -4.99 16.75
N SER A 73 -6.79 -4.21 17.24
CA SER A 73 -7.67 -4.65 18.32
C SER A 73 -8.72 -5.57 17.71
N GLY A 74 -8.42 -6.87 17.71
CA GLY A 74 -9.28 -7.89 17.11
C GLY A 74 -10.65 -8.00 17.80
N ILE A 75 -11.70 -7.62 17.07
CA ILE A 75 -13.06 -8.09 17.34
C ILE A 75 -13.43 -9.05 16.21
N LYS A 76 -13.20 -10.35 16.43
CA LYS A 76 -13.67 -11.42 15.54
C LYS A 76 -15.20 -11.54 15.67
N ALA A 77 -15.94 -10.80 14.85
CA ALA A 77 -17.40 -10.90 14.78
C ALA A 77 -17.85 -11.26 13.36
N LEU A 78 -19.00 -11.91 13.24
CA LEU A 78 -19.65 -12.25 11.98
C LEU A 78 -19.82 -10.98 11.11
N LEU A 79 -18.97 -10.78 10.09
CA LEU A 79 -19.09 -9.65 9.19
C LEU A 79 -20.35 -9.77 8.33
N SER A 80 -21.10 -8.68 8.22
CA SER A 80 -22.15 -8.55 7.21
C SER A 80 -21.52 -8.40 5.82
N ARG A 81 -22.27 -8.79 4.77
CA ARG A 81 -21.85 -8.55 3.38
C ARG A 81 -21.60 -7.07 3.10
N ASP A 82 -22.36 -6.16 3.71
CA ASP A 82 -22.20 -4.72 3.57
C ASP A 82 -20.87 -4.21 4.15
N MET A 83 -20.40 -4.80 5.25
CA MET A 83 -19.09 -4.45 5.81
C MET A 83 -17.97 -4.91 4.89
N ARG A 84 -18.05 -6.14 4.35
CA ARG A 84 -17.08 -6.65 3.37
C ARG A 84 -17.00 -5.77 2.12
N GLY A 85 -18.14 -5.35 1.59
CA GLY A 85 -18.20 -4.43 0.44
C GLY A 85 -17.56 -3.07 0.75
N THR A 86 -17.79 -2.53 1.94
CA THR A 86 -17.16 -1.27 2.39
C THR A 86 -15.63 -1.39 2.45
N LEU A 87 -15.10 -2.47 3.03
CA LEU A 87 -13.65 -2.70 3.13
C LEU A 87 -12.98 -2.79 1.76
N VAL A 88 -13.60 -3.51 0.81
CA VAL A 88 -13.07 -3.62 -0.56
C VAL A 88 -13.12 -2.24 -1.24
N ALA A 89 -14.21 -1.50 -1.10
CA ALA A 89 -14.35 -0.17 -1.69
C ALA A 89 -13.37 0.87 -1.12
N ASP A 90 -13.02 0.78 0.16
CA ASP A 90 -11.95 1.61 0.76
C ASP A 90 -10.58 1.27 0.15
N CYS A 91 -10.28 -0.01 -0.03
CA CYS A 91 -9.05 -0.46 -0.68
C CYS A 91 -8.98 -0.01 -2.15
N GLU A 92 -10.07 -0.11 -2.90
CA GLU A 92 -10.13 0.33 -4.30
C GLU A 92 -9.88 1.83 -4.43
N ARG A 93 -10.50 2.66 -3.58
CA ARG A 93 -10.24 4.10 -3.55
C ARG A 93 -8.78 4.42 -3.25
N GLY A 94 -8.16 3.68 -2.33
CA GLY A 94 -6.73 3.81 -2.04
C GLY A 94 -5.85 3.49 -3.25
N GLU A 95 -6.15 2.40 -3.96
CA GLU A 95 -5.41 2.00 -5.16
C GLU A 95 -5.59 2.99 -6.32
N GLU A 96 -6.80 3.53 -6.53
CA GLU A 96 -7.03 4.59 -7.53
C GLU A 96 -6.19 5.85 -7.24
N ALA A 97 -6.13 6.27 -5.98
CA ALA A 97 -5.32 7.41 -5.56
C ALA A 97 -3.82 7.13 -5.80
N LEU A 98 -3.35 5.92 -5.47
CA LEU A 98 -1.97 5.49 -5.67
C LEU A 98 -1.60 5.43 -7.16
N LEU A 99 -2.44 4.85 -8.00
CA LEU A 99 -2.25 4.79 -9.46
C LEU A 99 -2.16 6.20 -10.07
N SER A 100 -3.04 7.10 -9.66
CA SER A 100 -3.00 8.51 -10.10
C SER A 100 -1.68 9.19 -9.70
N ALA A 101 -1.20 8.95 -8.47
CA ALA A 101 0.07 9.47 -7.99
C ALA A 101 1.27 8.90 -8.76
N LEU A 102 1.28 7.60 -9.03
CA LEU A 102 2.32 6.91 -9.80
C LEU A 102 2.42 7.42 -11.24
N HIS A 103 1.29 7.57 -11.93
CA HIS A 103 1.27 8.15 -13.27
C HIS A 103 1.75 9.61 -13.28
N ALA A 104 1.51 10.37 -12.21
CA ALA A 104 2.05 11.72 -12.08
C ALA A 104 3.55 11.75 -11.75
N ALA A 105 4.05 10.78 -10.97
CA ALA A 105 5.46 10.66 -10.61
C ALA A 105 6.30 10.17 -11.79
N LEU A 106 5.85 9.15 -12.52
CA LEU A 106 6.55 8.58 -13.69
C LEU A 106 6.67 9.53 -14.89
N ARG A 107 5.91 10.64 -14.91
CA ARG A 107 6.05 11.71 -15.91
C ARG A 107 7.15 12.73 -15.58
N GLN A 108 7.74 12.65 -14.38
CA GLN A 108 8.84 13.51 -13.98
C GLN A 108 10.17 12.91 -14.42
N ASP A 109 11.16 13.77 -14.61
CA ASP A 109 12.52 13.37 -14.90
C ASP A 109 13.18 12.89 -13.59
N LEU A 110 12.99 11.61 -13.30
CA LEU A 110 13.52 10.93 -12.11
C LEU A 110 14.68 10.01 -12.50
N PRO A 111 15.64 9.75 -11.60
CA PRO A 111 16.69 8.76 -11.81
C PRO A 111 16.13 7.39 -12.20
N GLU A 112 16.88 6.63 -13.01
CA GLU A 112 16.44 5.33 -13.52
C GLU A 112 16.05 4.35 -12.40
N GLU A 113 16.84 4.30 -11.33
CA GLU A 113 16.59 3.48 -10.13
C GLU A 113 15.23 3.83 -9.47
N MET A 114 14.91 5.11 -9.39
CA MET A 114 13.62 5.59 -8.87
C MET A 114 12.47 5.20 -9.81
N GLN A 115 12.65 5.36 -11.12
CA GLN A 115 11.64 4.97 -12.09
C GLN A 115 11.37 3.46 -12.05
N GLU A 116 12.40 2.64 -11.83
CA GLU A 116 12.27 1.19 -11.70
C GLU A 116 11.41 0.81 -10.48
N VAL A 117 11.67 1.39 -9.32
CA VAL A 117 10.84 1.16 -8.12
C VAL A 117 9.41 1.62 -8.34
N LEU A 118 9.20 2.79 -8.94
CA LEU A 118 7.85 3.28 -9.27
C LEU A 118 7.11 2.36 -10.25
N ARG A 119 7.80 1.77 -11.23
CA ARG A 119 7.19 0.79 -12.15
C ARG A 119 6.81 -0.50 -11.45
N ARG A 120 7.61 -0.98 -10.49
CA ARG A 120 7.26 -2.14 -9.65
C ARG A 120 6.01 -1.86 -8.82
N ILE A 121 5.92 -0.68 -8.21
CA ILE A 121 4.74 -0.25 -7.44
C ILE A 121 3.51 -0.15 -8.35
N LEU A 122 3.67 0.39 -9.57
CA LEU A 122 2.59 0.48 -10.56
C LEU A 122 2.06 -0.90 -10.95
N ALA A 123 2.95 -1.83 -11.32
CA ALA A 123 2.55 -3.19 -11.67
C ALA A 123 1.83 -3.90 -10.51
N HIS A 124 2.30 -3.69 -9.28
CA HIS A 124 1.62 -4.20 -8.09
C HIS A 124 0.23 -3.57 -7.89
N ALA A 125 0.11 -2.25 -8.02
CA ALA A 125 -1.16 -1.53 -7.88
C ALA A 125 -2.19 -1.94 -8.93
N GLU A 126 -1.77 -2.14 -10.19
CA GLU A 126 -2.64 -2.66 -11.24
C GLU A 126 -3.09 -4.11 -10.98
N SER A 127 -2.21 -4.95 -10.43
CA SER A 127 -2.59 -6.31 -10.03
C SER A 127 -3.61 -6.28 -8.89
N ALA A 128 -3.32 -5.50 -7.85
CA ALA A 128 -4.20 -5.34 -6.70
C ALA A 128 -5.58 -4.83 -7.12
N GLN A 129 -5.66 -3.81 -7.99
CA GLN A 129 -6.93 -3.29 -8.49
C GLN A 129 -7.73 -4.38 -9.25
N ARG A 130 -7.07 -5.20 -10.07
CA ARG A 130 -7.73 -6.33 -10.75
C ARG A 130 -8.26 -7.35 -9.74
N GLU A 131 -7.47 -7.70 -8.74
CA GLU A 131 -7.87 -8.63 -7.69
C GLU A 131 -9.08 -8.11 -6.90
N LEU A 132 -9.05 -6.84 -6.49
CA LEU A 132 -10.17 -6.19 -5.78
C LEU A 132 -11.46 -6.18 -6.61
N SER A 133 -11.35 -5.83 -7.89
CA SER A 133 -12.51 -5.78 -8.80
C SER A 133 -13.15 -7.16 -9.05
N ALA A 134 -12.42 -8.25 -8.81
CA ALA A 134 -12.90 -9.61 -8.96
C ALA A 134 -13.61 -10.15 -7.70
N ILE A 135 -13.59 -9.40 -6.59
CA ILE A 135 -14.24 -9.77 -5.32
C ILE A 135 -15.75 -9.47 -5.36
N HIS A 136 -16.20 -8.65 -6.31
CA HIS A 136 -17.59 -8.23 -6.54
C HIS A 136 -18.39 -9.24 -7.36
#